data_AF-A0A1G0Z1U7-F1
#
_entry.id   AF-A0A1G0Z1U7-F1
#
_cell.length_a   1.000
_cell.length_b   1.000
_cell.length_c   1.000
_cell.angle_alpha   90.00
_cell.angle_beta   90.00
_cell.angle_gamma   90.00
#
_symmetry.space_group_name_H-M   'P 1'
#
loop_
_entity.id
_entity.type
_entity.pdbx_description
1 polymer ?
#
loop_
_entity_poly.entity_id
_entity_poly.type
_entity_poly.pdbx_seq_one_letter_code
_entity_poly.pdbx_strand_id
1 'polypeptide(L)'
;MNKFFKDTAHAGKHVVKFTQGVGYAGTTAVCGVTTLLLAIAVCALGMTVVGIPLAGTIYFGAVMAGAGTVKAAERTAHKFYRAFTHCLDPLQRYNQAIAVLLPQSQSGDVVTRIRVNKLLAKIYTEKYKHTSEKTDLDNALLHAHAAVDARMQSDSEFLPGLAALQYSARVSLMDVLQVAEHHDEANLIAHEIIAEMDADAGCGATPLNYKAAKKVLAANCPPTLAYN
;
A
#
# COMPACT_ATOMS: atom_id res chain seq x y z
N MET A 1 55.44 20.19 28.29
CA MET A 1 55.06 18.95 29.01
C MET A 1 53.79 19.21 29.81
N ASN A 2 52.90 18.22 29.93
CA ASN A 2 51.57 18.23 30.59
C ASN A 2 50.32 18.62 29.77
N LYS A 3 50.06 17.90 28.66
CA LYS A 3 48.70 17.80 28.11
C LYS A 3 48.28 16.40 27.62
N PHE A 4 49.08 15.37 27.88
CA PHE A 4 48.90 14.02 27.30
C PHE A 4 48.36 12.95 28.26
N PHE A 5 47.99 13.28 29.50
CA PHE A 5 47.61 12.28 30.51
C PHE A 5 46.15 12.33 30.98
N LYS A 6 45.26 13.06 30.31
CA LYS A 6 43.86 13.23 30.78
C LYS A 6 42.81 12.36 30.07
N ASP A 7 43.16 11.61 29.04
CA ASP A 7 42.16 10.96 28.17
C ASP A 7 41.96 9.45 28.38
N THR A 8 42.64 8.80 29.32
CA THR A 8 42.51 7.34 29.52
C THR A 8 41.51 6.89 30.60
N ALA A 9 40.75 7.80 31.22
CA ALA A 9 39.87 7.44 32.35
C ALA A 9 38.40 7.09 31.99
N HIS A 10 37.96 7.17 30.73
CA HIS A 10 36.55 6.98 30.37
C HIS A 10 36.18 5.67 29.65
N ALA A 11 37.12 4.77 29.38
CA ALA A 11 36.87 3.54 28.62
C ALA A 11 36.23 2.38 29.44
N GLY A 12 36.14 2.47 30.77
CA GLY A 12 35.74 1.35 31.63
C GLY A 12 34.24 1.16 31.88
N LYS A 13 33.36 2.13 31.55
CA LYS A 13 31.93 2.08 31.93
C LYS A 13 30.98 1.52 30.86
N HIS A 14 31.43 1.32 29.63
CA HIS A 14 30.55 0.88 28.53
C HIS A 14 30.53 -0.64 28.30
N VAL A 15 31.50 -1.40 28.82
CA VAL A 15 31.60 -2.84 28.56
C VAL A 15 30.64 -3.66 29.44
N VAL A 16 30.29 -3.17 30.63
CA VAL A 16 29.43 -3.92 31.58
C VAL A 16 27.95 -3.94 31.16
N LYS A 17 27.50 -3.01 30.29
CA LYS A 17 26.11 -2.98 29.79
C LYS A 17 25.86 -3.88 28.57
N PHE A 18 26.91 -4.37 27.90
CA PHE A 18 26.73 -5.21 26.71
C PHE A 18 26.43 -6.66 27.09
N THR A 19 26.97 -7.15 28.20
CA THR A 19 26.84 -8.56 28.62
C THR A 19 25.45 -8.92 29.16
N GLN A 20 24.69 -7.95 29.70
CA GLN A 20 23.31 -8.19 30.17
C GLN A 20 22.29 -8.26 29.03
N GLY A 21 22.58 -7.72 27.84
CA GLY A 21 21.66 -7.73 26.69
C GLY A 21 21.68 -9.04 25.90
N VAL A 22 22.81 -9.74 25.86
CA VAL A 22 22.97 -10.96 25.04
C VAL A 22 22.30 -12.17 25.71
N GLY A 23 22.26 -12.22 27.05
CA GLY A 23 21.58 -13.28 27.80
C GLY A 23 20.05 -13.33 27.59
N TYR A 24 19.40 -12.18 27.39
CA TYR A 24 17.96 -12.10 27.13
C TYR A 24 17.60 -12.34 25.66
N ALA A 25 18.52 -12.07 24.72
CA ALA A 25 18.33 -12.39 23.30
C ALA A 25 18.44 -13.91 23.04
N GLY A 26 19.34 -14.60 23.76
CA GLY A 26 19.50 -16.06 23.66
C GLY A 26 18.27 -16.82 24.14
N THR A 27 17.73 -16.46 25.31
CA THR A 27 16.58 -17.18 25.90
C THR A 27 15.28 -16.93 25.13
N THR A 28 15.08 -15.73 24.56
CA THR A 28 13.89 -15.42 23.75
C THR A 28 13.95 -16.06 22.36
N ALA A 29 15.13 -16.20 21.76
CA ALA A 29 15.30 -16.95 20.52
C ALA A 29 15.07 -18.46 20.73
N VAL A 30 15.64 -19.04 21.79
CA VAL A 30 15.42 -20.45 22.13
C VAL A 30 13.95 -20.72 22.46
N CYS A 31 13.28 -19.80 23.16
CA CYS A 31 11.85 -19.89 23.45
C CYS A 31 11.00 -19.77 22.17
N GLY A 32 11.34 -18.87 21.25
CA GLY A 32 10.66 -18.73 19.97
C GLY A 32 10.79 -19.97 19.08
N VAL A 33 12.00 -20.54 18.99
CA VAL A 33 12.24 -21.77 18.23
C VAL A 33 11.55 -22.97 18.88
N THR A 34 11.56 -23.08 20.21
CA THR A 34 10.82 -24.16 20.89
C THR A 34 9.31 -23.99 20.72
N THR A 35 8.76 -22.78 20.76
CA THR A 35 7.32 -22.55 20.55
C THR A 35 6.91 -22.89 19.11
N LEU A 36 7.77 -22.57 18.12
CA LEU A 36 7.54 -22.93 16.73
C LEU A 36 7.62 -24.45 16.50
N LEU A 37 8.62 -25.11 17.08
CA LEU A 37 8.74 -26.58 17.03
C LEU A 37 7.57 -27.26 17.74
N LEU A 38 7.10 -26.70 18.86
CA LEU A 38 5.91 -27.19 19.56
C LEU A 38 4.66 -27.03 18.71
N ALA A 39 4.49 -25.88 18.03
CA ALA A 39 3.36 -25.65 17.13
C ALA A 39 3.36 -26.62 15.94
N ILE A 40 4.53 -26.84 15.31
CA ILE A 40 4.68 -27.81 14.23
C ILE A 40 4.39 -29.24 14.73
N ALA A 41 4.88 -29.60 15.92
CA ALA A 41 4.62 -30.91 16.54
C ALA A 41 3.12 -31.09 16.89
N VAL A 42 2.45 -30.05 17.38
CA VAL A 42 1.00 -30.06 17.68
C VAL A 42 0.18 -30.18 16.40
N CYS A 43 0.57 -29.50 15.32
CA CYS A 43 -0.09 -29.65 14.02
C CYS A 43 0.11 -31.06 13.43
N ALA A 44 1.29 -31.68 13.62
CA ALA A 44 1.54 -33.05 13.19
C ALA A 44 0.78 -34.08 14.02
N LEU A 45 0.66 -33.88 15.35
CA LEU A 45 -0.08 -34.75 16.26
C LEU A 45 -1.60 -34.58 16.16
N GLY A 46 -2.08 -33.40 15.74
CA GLY A 46 -3.50 -33.10 15.53
C GLY A 46 -4.16 -33.95 14.44
N MET A 47 -3.39 -34.70 13.65
CA MET A 47 -3.90 -35.72 12.72
C MET A 47 -4.12 -37.10 13.38
N THR A 48 -3.93 -37.23 14.69
CA THR A 48 -4.22 -38.45 15.44
C THR A 48 -5.28 -38.20 16.52
N VAL A 49 -6.25 -39.13 16.66
CA VAL A 49 -7.48 -39.01 17.47
C VAL A 49 -7.23 -38.80 18.98
N VAL A 50 -5.97 -38.86 19.41
CA VAL A 50 -5.54 -38.70 20.82
C VAL A 50 -5.08 -37.27 21.16
N GLY A 51 -5.01 -36.34 20.18
CA GLY A 51 -4.43 -35.00 20.38
C GLY A 51 -5.27 -33.96 21.13
N ILE A 52 -6.57 -34.18 21.29
CA ILE A 52 -7.51 -33.17 21.82
C ILE A 52 -7.35 -32.90 23.34
N PRO A 53 -7.09 -33.90 24.22
CA PRO A 53 -6.91 -33.65 25.64
C PRO A 53 -5.61 -32.92 25.98
N LEU A 54 -4.56 -33.09 25.16
CA LEU A 54 -3.23 -32.50 25.42
C LEU A 54 -3.14 -31.02 25.00
N ALA A 55 -3.90 -30.61 23.98
CA ALA A 55 -3.97 -29.21 23.56
C ALA A 55 -4.65 -28.32 24.63
N GLY A 56 -5.61 -28.87 25.38
CA GLY A 56 -6.33 -28.16 26.44
C GLY A 56 -5.45 -27.77 27.62
N THR A 57 -4.50 -28.62 28.03
CA THR A 57 -3.61 -28.33 29.18
C THR A 57 -2.54 -27.30 28.84
N ILE A 58 -2.06 -27.25 27.60
CA ILE A 58 -1.12 -26.23 27.11
C ILE A 58 -1.82 -24.87 27.00
N TYR A 59 -3.09 -24.85 26.55
CA TYR A 59 -3.87 -23.61 26.46
C TYR A 59 -4.15 -23.01 27.85
N PHE A 60 -4.50 -23.82 28.84
CA PHE A 60 -4.71 -23.35 30.21
C PHE A 60 -3.43 -22.85 30.89
N GLY A 61 -2.27 -23.47 30.59
CA GLY A 61 -0.97 -22.99 31.07
C GLY A 61 -0.56 -21.64 30.48
N ALA A 62 -0.89 -21.38 29.20
CA ALA A 62 -0.58 -20.11 28.53
C ALA A 62 -1.47 -18.94 29.00
N VAL A 63 -2.73 -19.20 29.35
CA VAL A 63 -3.68 -18.17 29.80
C VAL A 63 -3.28 -17.60 31.17
N MET A 64 -2.71 -18.41 32.07
CA MET A 64 -2.29 -17.95 33.41
C MET A 64 -0.99 -17.12 33.40
N ALA A 65 -0.20 -17.16 32.31
CA ALA A 65 0.96 -16.27 32.10
C ALA A 65 0.60 -14.96 31.37
N GLY A 66 -0.69 -14.74 31.09
CA GLY A 66 -1.19 -13.87 30.02
C GLY A 66 -1.68 -12.46 30.39
N ALA A 67 -1.36 -11.91 31.56
CA ALA A 67 -1.79 -10.53 31.87
C ALA A 67 -0.70 -9.48 31.58
N GLY A 68 0.58 -9.82 31.78
CA GLY A 68 1.71 -8.92 31.47
C GLY A 68 2.27 -9.07 30.06
N THR A 69 2.04 -10.23 29.42
CA THR A 69 2.64 -10.58 28.12
C THR A 69 1.85 -10.07 26.93
N VAL A 70 0.56 -9.76 27.06
CA VAL A 70 -0.28 -9.33 25.92
C VAL A 70 0.15 -7.96 25.39
N LYS A 71 0.51 -7.02 26.27
CA LYS A 71 0.99 -5.68 25.86
C LYS A 71 2.42 -5.72 25.28
N ALA A 72 3.22 -6.70 25.69
CA ALA A 72 4.53 -6.96 25.10
C ALA A 72 4.42 -7.69 23.75
N ALA A 73 3.47 -8.64 23.64
CA ALA A 73 3.13 -9.38 22.44
C ALA A 73 2.54 -8.48 21.36
N GLU A 74 1.73 -7.48 21.72
CA GLU A 74 1.22 -6.48 20.77
C GLU A 74 2.36 -5.62 20.18
N ARG A 75 3.33 -5.23 21.01
CA ARG A 75 4.53 -4.50 20.55
C ARG A 75 5.49 -5.36 19.73
N THR A 76 5.63 -6.66 20.03
CA THR A 76 6.47 -7.56 19.22
C THR A 76 5.75 -8.01 17.95
N ALA A 77 4.44 -8.23 17.96
CA ALA A 77 3.63 -8.53 16.78
C ALA A 77 3.64 -7.36 15.79
N HIS A 78 3.62 -6.10 16.25
CA HIS A 78 3.77 -4.95 15.35
C HIS A 78 5.16 -4.87 14.71
N LYS A 79 6.22 -5.29 15.41
CA LYS A 79 7.59 -5.37 14.85
C LYS A 79 7.74 -6.55 13.89
N PHE A 80 7.15 -7.70 14.20
CA PHE A 80 7.11 -8.87 13.32
C PHE A 80 6.25 -8.62 12.09
N TYR A 81 5.09 -7.96 12.22
CA TYR A 81 4.26 -7.57 11.08
C TYR A 81 5.00 -6.58 10.19
N ARG A 82 5.71 -5.58 10.77
CA ARG A 82 6.59 -4.70 9.99
C ARG A 82 7.70 -5.47 9.26
N ALA A 83 8.33 -6.45 9.90
CA ALA A 83 9.36 -7.29 9.31
C ALA A 83 8.81 -8.24 8.23
N PHE A 84 7.64 -8.86 8.45
CA PHE A 84 6.93 -9.66 7.45
C PHE A 84 6.46 -8.79 6.27
N THR A 85 6.05 -7.55 6.54
CA THR A 85 5.77 -6.56 5.51
C THR A 85 7.03 -5.99 4.84
N HIS A 86 8.22 -6.34 5.32
CA HIS A 86 9.47 -6.08 4.61
C HIS A 86 9.97 -7.31 3.83
N CYS A 87 9.46 -8.52 4.12
CA CYS A 87 9.88 -9.76 3.47
C CYS A 87 9.02 -10.18 2.27
N LEU A 88 7.79 -9.68 2.12
CA LEU A 88 7.05 -9.87 0.87
C LEU A 88 7.57 -8.87 -0.17
N ASP A 89 8.10 -9.41 -1.26
CA ASP A 89 8.46 -8.66 -2.47
C ASP A 89 7.28 -7.74 -2.85
N PRO A 90 7.48 -6.41 -3.01
CA PRO A 90 6.45 -5.48 -3.46
C PRO A 90 5.64 -6.01 -4.65
N LEU A 91 6.27 -6.76 -5.56
CA LEU A 91 5.62 -7.39 -6.70
C LEU A 91 4.55 -8.40 -6.32
N GLN A 92 4.80 -9.21 -5.29
CA GLN A 92 3.85 -10.20 -4.82
C GLN A 92 2.58 -9.55 -4.26
N ARG A 93 2.70 -8.36 -3.65
CA ARG A 93 1.55 -7.60 -3.15
C ARG A 93 0.68 -7.06 -4.26
N TYR A 94 1.30 -6.52 -5.31
CA TYR A 94 0.54 -6.03 -6.46
C TYR A 94 -0.27 -7.16 -7.10
N ASN A 95 0.36 -8.32 -7.31
CA ASN A 95 -0.31 -9.49 -7.90
C ASN A 95 -1.47 -10.00 -7.03
N GLN A 96 -1.30 -10.06 -5.70
CA GLN A 96 -2.39 -10.43 -4.78
C GLN A 96 -3.55 -9.42 -4.80
N ALA A 97 -3.25 -8.12 -4.81
CA ALA A 97 -4.27 -7.08 -4.88
C ALA A 97 -5.03 -7.13 -6.21
N ILE A 98 -4.34 -7.32 -7.33
CA ILE A 98 -4.93 -7.49 -8.66
C ILE A 98 -5.88 -8.69 -8.66
N ALA A 99 -5.45 -9.84 -8.14
CA ALA A 99 -6.29 -11.05 -8.12
C ALA A 99 -7.63 -10.87 -7.38
N VAL A 100 -7.65 -10.05 -6.33
CA VAL A 100 -8.87 -9.75 -5.54
C VAL A 100 -9.77 -8.72 -6.25
N LEU A 101 -9.16 -7.74 -6.91
CA LEU A 101 -9.88 -6.61 -7.51
C LEU A 101 -10.37 -6.89 -8.93
N LEU A 102 -9.66 -7.71 -9.70
CA LEU A 102 -9.95 -7.94 -11.11
C LEU A 102 -11.39 -8.47 -11.36
N PRO A 103 -11.93 -9.43 -10.59
CA PRO A 103 -13.32 -9.86 -10.78
C PRO A 103 -14.33 -8.72 -10.54
N GLN A 104 -14.06 -7.86 -9.55
CA GLN A 104 -14.91 -6.72 -9.18
C GLN A 104 -14.87 -5.58 -10.21
N SER A 105 -13.88 -5.56 -11.10
CA SER A 105 -13.80 -4.56 -12.17
C SER A 105 -14.90 -4.76 -13.23
N GLN A 106 -15.37 -6.00 -13.38
CA GLN A 106 -16.39 -6.40 -14.35
C GLN A 106 -17.76 -6.62 -13.69
N SER A 107 -17.77 -7.09 -12.43
CA SER A 107 -18.99 -7.33 -11.67
C SER A 107 -19.22 -6.23 -10.63
N GLY A 108 -20.39 -5.61 -10.64
CA GLY A 108 -20.79 -4.63 -9.61
C GLY A 108 -21.56 -3.47 -10.18
N ASP A 109 -22.04 -2.61 -9.30
CA ASP A 109 -22.65 -1.34 -9.70
C ASP A 109 -21.61 -0.40 -10.33
N VAL A 110 -22.08 0.61 -11.06
CA VAL A 110 -21.24 1.56 -11.79
C VAL A 110 -20.23 2.27 -10.87
N VAL A 111 -20.63 2.65 -9.65
CA VAL A 111 -19.74 3.34 -8.70
C VAL A 111 -18.61 2.41 -8.25
N THR A 112 -18.93 1.16 -7.94
CA THR A 112 -17.94 0.14 -7.59
C THR A 112 -16.98 -0.11 -8.75
N ARG A 113 -17.49 -0.29 -9.97
CA ARG A 113 -16.66 -0.50 -11.16
C ARG A 113 -15.68 0.67 -11.39
N ILE A 114 -16.13 1.91 -11.28
CA ILE A 114 -15.24 3.09 -11.43
C ILE A 114 -14.14 3.09 -10.35
N ARG A 115 -14.50 2.84 -9.09
CA ARG A 115 -13.54 2.82 -7.97
C ARG A 115 -12.50 1.73 -8.12
N VAL A 116 -12.94 0.52 -8.46
CA VAL A 116 -12.07 -0.65 -8.62
C VAL A 116 -11.13 -0.47 -9.81
N ASN A 117 -11.66 -0.05 -10.97
CA ASN A 117 -10.83 0.20 -12.15
C ASN A 117 -9.79 1.31 -11.91
N LYS A 118 -10.17 2.40 -11.22
CA LYS A 118 -9.21 3.44 -10.81
C LYS A 118 -8.10 2.88 -9.90
N LEU A 119 -8.46 2.01 -8.96
CA LEU A 119 -7.49 1.39 -8.05
C LEU A 119 -6.56 0.41 -8.79
N LEU A 120 -7.09 -0.37 -9.72
CA LEU A 120 -6.30 -1.26 -10.59
C LEU A 120 -5.32 -0.45 -11.44
N ALA A 121 -5.76 0.63 -12.10
CA ALA A 121 -4.90 1.50 -12.88
C ALA A 121 -3.71 2.03 -12.05
N LYS A 122 -3.97 2.47 -10.81
CA LYS A 122 -2.92 2.89 -9.88
C LYS A 122 -1.96 1.75 -9.52
N ILE A 123 -2.48 0.56 -9.19
CA ILE A 123 -1.65 -0.59 -8.83
C ILE A 123 -0.73 -0.98 -9.99
N TYR A 124 -1.27 -1.06 -11.21
CA TYR A 124 -0.50 -1.38 -12.41
C TYR A 124 0.55 -0.31 -12.73
N THR A 125 0.23 0.98 -12.54
CA THR A 125 1.20 2.07 -12.71
C THR A 125 2.36 1.97 -11.72
N GLU A 126 2.08 1.68 -10.45
CA GLU A 126 3.12 1.47 -9.44
C GLU A 126 3.94 0.21 -9.75
N LYS A 127 3.29 -0.87 -10.18
CA LYS A 127 3.98 -2.09 -10.61
C LYS A 127 4.91 -1.81 -11.80
N TYR A 128 4.46 -1.06 -12.81
CA TYR A 128 5.28 -0.61 -13.95
C TYR A 128 6.52 0.17 -13.51
N LYS A 129 6.41 1.06 -12.52
CA LYS A 129 7.59 1.77 -11.97
C LYS A 129 8.65 0.83 -11.37
N HIS A 130 8.24 -0.36 -10.93
CA HIS A 130 9.14 -1.37 -10.39
C HIS A 130 9.66 -2.35 -11.44
N THR A 131 8.82 -2.76 -12.40
CA THR A 131 9.14 -3.80 -13.40
C THR A 131 9.67 -3.22 -14.72
N SER A 132 9.27 -2.00 -15.07
CA SER A 132 9.38 -1.40 -16.40
C SER A 132 8.76 -2.26 -17.52
N GLU A 133 7.87 -3.19 -17.17
CA GLU A 133 7.19 -4.05 -18.14
C GLU A 133 6.05 -3.31 -18.82
N LYS A 134 6.11 -3.16 -20.14
CA LYS A 134 5.09 -2.45 -20.93
C LYS A 134 3.68 -3.01 -20.72
N THR A 135 3.56 -4.32 -20.50
CA THR A 135 2.28 -4.99 -20.20
C THR A 135 1.59 -4.42 -18.95
N ASP A 136 2.34 -4.04 -17.92
CA ASP A 136 1.77 -3.41 -16.72
C ASP A 136 1.22 -2.02 -17.05
N LEU A 137 1.91 -1.25 -17.90
CA LEU A 137 1.45 0.06 -18.34
C LEU A 137 0.22 -0.02 -19.25
N ASP A 138 0.18 -0.98 -20.19
CA ASP A 138 -0.97 -1.22 -21.06
C ASP A 138 -2.22 -1.60 -20.24
N ASN A 139 -2.06 -2.42 -19.20
CA ASN A 139 -3.13 -2.75 -18.26
C ASN A 139 -3.57 -1.54 -17.42
N ALA A 140 -2.63 -0.66 -17.03
CA ALA A 140 -2.97 0.57 -16.32
C ALA A 140 -3.87 1.47 -17.18
N LEU A 141 -3.52 1.65 -18.46
CA LEU A 141 -4.32 2.41 -19.42
C LEU A 141 -5.71 1.78 -19.62
N LEU A 142 -5.76 0.46 -19.84
CA LEU A 142 -7.01 -0.28 -20.02
C LEU A 142 -8.00 0.00 -18.87
N HIS A 143 -7.53 -0.14 -17.62
CA HIS A 143 -8.39 0.09 -16.46
C HIS A 143 -8.69 1.58 -16.23
N ALA A 144 -7.78 2.49 -16.55
CA ALA A 144 -8.05 3.92 -16.45
C ALA A 144 -9.15 4.38 -17.41
N HIS A 145 -9.11 3.92 -18.68
CA HIS A 145 -10.17 4.17 -19.65
C HIS A 145 -11.49 3.53 -19.21
N ALA A 146 -11.47 2.25 -18.78
CA ALA A 146 -12.67 1.58 -18.29
C ALA A 146 -13.34 2.32 -17.11
N ALA A 147 -12.56 2.99 -16.24
CA ALA A 147 -13.10 3.80 -15.16
C ALA A 147 -13.84 5.05 -15.66
N VAL A 148 -13.40 5.67 -16.76
CA VAL A 148 -14.05 6.83 -17.40
C VAL A 148 -15.28 6.38 -18.19
N ASP A 149 -15.17 5.29 -18.96
CA ASP A 149 -16.21 4.79 -19.86
C ASP A 149 -17.40 4.17 -19.13
N ALA A 150 -17.22 3.71 -17.89
CA ALA A 150 -18.28 3.13 -17.07
C ALA A 150 -19.49 4.08 -16.88
N ARG A 151 -19.32 5.40 -17.09
CA ARG A 151 -20.40 6.38 -17.11
C ARG A 151 -21.33 6.24 -18.31
N MET A 152 -20.78 6.00 -19.50
CA MET A 152 -21.53 6.03 -20.76
C MET A 152 -22.55 4.89 -20.84
N GLN A 153 -22.38 3.86 -20.01
CA GLN A 153 -23.25 2.69 -19.97
C GLN A 153 -24.38 2.78 -18.94
N SER A 154 -24.43 3.84 -18.12
CA SER A 154 -25.48 3.99 -17.12
C SER A 154 -26.55 4.96 -17.60
N ASP A 155 -27.66 4.41 -18.10
CA ASP A 155 -28.89 5.16 -18.41
C ASP A 155 -29.57 5.76 -17.16
N SER A 156 -29.09 5.39 -15.96
CA SER A 156 -29.68 5.80 -14.69
C SER A 156 -29.29 7.23 -14.31
N GLU A 157 -30.31 8.08 -14.29
CA GLU A 157 -30.31 9.47 -13.85
C GLU A 157 -29.53 9.73 -12.56
N PHE A 158 -28.62 10.69 -12.64
CA PHE A 158 -28.20 11.61 -11.58
C PHE A 158 -27.99 11.01 -10.18
N LEU A 159 -27.03 10.08 -10.05
CA LEU A 159 -26.51 9.72 -8.73
C LEU A 159 -25.67 10.86 -8.15
N PRO A 160 -26.07 11.49 -7.04
CA PRO A 160 -25.28 12.55 -6.40
C PRO A 160 -23.92 11.97 -5.98
N GLY A 161 -22.85 12.61 -6.44
CA GLY A 161 -21.46 12.17 -6.20
C GLY A 161 -20.86 11.31 -7.33
N LEU A 162 -21.64 10.85 -8.31
CA LEU A 162 -21.10 10.17 -9.49
C LEU A 162 -20.21 11.11 -10.32
N ALA A 163 -20.61 12.37 -10.47
CA ALA A 163 -19.82 13.39 -11.17
C ALA A 163 -18.42 13.59 -10.54
N ALA A 164 -18.35 13.73 -9.21
CA ALA A 164 -17.08 13.85 -8.50
C ALA A 164 -16.17 12.62 -8.71
N LEU A 165 -16.77 11.43 -8.71
CA LEU A 165 -16.04 10.20 -8.97
C LEU A 165 -15.53 10.14 -10.42
N GLN A 166 -16.29 10.65 -11.38
CA GLN A 166 -15.92 10.73 -12.80
C GLN A 166 -14.75 11.68 -13.03
N TYR A 167 -14.76 12.87 -12.44
CA TYR A 167 -13.58 13.74 -12.48
C TYR A 167 -12.38 13.09 -11.82
N SER A 168 -12.58 12.34 -10.72
CA SER A 168 -11.48 11.59 -10.11
C SER A 168 -10.94 10.47 -11.02
N ALA A 169 -11.78 9.85 -11.84
CA ALA A 169 -11.35 8.85 -12.83
C ALA A 169 -10.55 9.50 -13.98
N ARG A 170 -11.03 10.63 -14.52
CA ARG A 170 -10.31 11.40 -15.55
C ARG A 170 -8.94 11.88 -15.08
N VAL A 171 -8.83 12.36 -13.84
CA VAL A 171 -7.53 12.70 -13.24
C VAL A 171 -6.62 11.48 -13.15
N SER A 172 -7.16 10.32 -12.76
CA SER A 172 -6.37 9.09 -12.73
C SER A 172 -5.90 8.67 -14.12
N LEU A 173 -6.73 8.82 -15.16
CA LEU A 173 -6.35 8.53 -16.54
C LEU A 173 -5.24 9.49 -17.01
N MET A 174 -5.38 10.77 -16.72
CA MET A 174 -4.36 11.77 -17.02
C MET A 174 -3.01 11.45 -16.37
N ASP A 175 -2.99 11.01 -15.10
CA ASP A 175 -1.76 10.58 -14.41
C ASP A 175 -1.12 9.36 -15.11
N VAL A 176 -1.91 8.39 -15.58
CA VAL A 176 -1.39 7.21 -16.30
C VAL A 176 -0.86 7.61 -17.69
N LEU A 177 -1.57 8.48 -18.41
CA LEU A 177 -1.15 9.00 -19.71
C LEU A 177 0.17 9.78 -19.63
N GLN A 178 0.40 10.53 -18.53
CA GLN A 178 1.69 11.17 -18.29
C GLN A 178 2.83 10.15 -18.13
N VAL A 179 2.57 9.03 -17.44
CA VAL A 179 3.56 7.95 -17.31
C VAL A 179 3.78 7.22 -18.64
N ALA A 180 2.74 7.13 -19.47
CA ALA A 180 2.81 6.54 -20.81
C ALA A 180 3.34 7.50 -21.89
N GLU A 181 3.76 8.72 -21.53
CA GLU A 181 4.25 9.76 -22.45
C GLU A 181 3.22 10.21 -23.51
N HIS A 182 1.93 9.97 -23.25
CA HIS A 182 0.82 10.43 -24.09
C HIS A 182 0.39 11.85 -23.70
N HIS A 183 1.31 12.81 -23.81
CA HIS A 183 1.14 14.17 -23.29
C HIS A 183 -0.03 14.93 -23.93
N ASP A 184 -0.29 14.72 -25.23
CA ASP A 184 -1.36 15.41 -25.97
C ASP A 184 -2.75 15.02 -25.43
N GLU A 185 -2.97 13.73 -25.19
CA GLU A 185 -4.22 13.21 -24.63
C GLU A 185 -4.41 13.66 -23.18
N ALA A 186 -3.34 13.63 -22.38
CA ALA A 186 -3.38 14.14 -21.01
C ALA A 186 -3.72 15.64 -20.97
N ASN A 187 -3.19 16.44 -21.90
CA ASN A 187 -3.49 17.87 -22.03
C ASN A 187 -4.93 18.12 -22.45
N LEU A 188 -5.46 17.33 -23.40
CA LEU A 188 -6.85 17.42 -23.84
C LEU A 188 -7.79 17.22 -22.65
N ILE A 189 -7.61 16.15 -21.87
CA ILE A 189 -8.42 15.87 -20.67
C ILE A 189 -8.29 17.00 -19.65
N ALA A 190 -7.08 17.53 -19.44
CA ALA A 190 -6.87 18.64 -18.51
C ALA A 190 -7.62 19.91 -18.93
N HIS A 191 -7.61 20.26 -20.23
CA HIS A 191 -8.36 21.38 -20.77
C HIS A 191 -9.87 21.19 -20.61
N GLU A 192 -10.39 19.99 -20.89
CA GLU A 192 -11.82 19.70 -20.71
C GLU A 192 -12.25 19.84 -19.24
N ILE A 193 -11.47 19.33 -18.29
CA ILE A 193 -11.78 19.48 -16.85
C ILE A 193 -11.83 20.96 -16.46
N ILE A 194 -10.85 21.77 -16.89
CA ILE A 194 -10.79 23.19 -16.57
C ILE A 194 -11.98 23.93 -17.21
N ALA A 195 -12.26 23.68 -18.49
CA ALA A 195 -13.35 24.32 -19.22
C ALA A 195 -14.72 23.99 -18.60
N GLU A 196 -14.96 22.74 -18.21
CA GLU A 196 -16.20 22.33 -17.54
C GLU A 196 -16.35 22.99 -16.16
N MET A 197 -15.25 23.10 -15.40
CA MET A 197 -15.26 23.77 -14.08
C MET A 197 -15.46 25.29 -14.16
N ASP A 198 -14.88 25.93 -15.18
CA ASP A 198 -15.03 27.37 -15.41
C ASP A 198 -16.43 27.70 -15.95
N ALA A 199 -17.07 26.78 -16.68
CA ALA A 199 -18.43 26.93 -17.18
C ALA A 199 -19.51 26.68 -16.11
N ASP A 200 -19.30 25.70 -15.23
CA ASP A 200 -20.24 25.34 -14.16
C ASP A 200 -19.50 24.95 -12.87
N ALA A 201 -19.56 25.83 -11.86
CA ALA A 201 -19.02 25.56 -10.53
C ALA A 201 -19.73 24.38 -9.81
N GLY A 202 -20.93 23.99 -10.27
CA GLY A 202 -21.75 22.89 -9.77
C GLY A 202 -21.51 21.54 -10.48
N CYS A 203 -20.59 21.45 -11.44
CA CYS A 203 -20.37 20.24 -12.25
C CYS A 203 -19.95 19.01 -11.44
N GLY A 204 -19.59 19.17 -10.16
CA GLY A 204 -19.19 18.11 -9.24
C GLY A 204 -17.70 17.83 -9.20
N ALA A 205 -16.89 18.54 -9.99
CA ALA A 205 -15.44 18.51 -9.88
C ALA A 205 -14.98 19.18 -8.57
N THR A 206 -13.95 18.63 -7.94
CA THR A 206 -13.37 19.25 -6.73
C THR A 206 -12.22 20.19 -7.09
N PRO A 207 -11.86 21.17 -6.23
CA PRO A 207 -10.68 22.01 -6.44
C PRO A 207 -9.37 21.22 -6.61
N LEU A 208 -9.31 19.97 -6.10
CA LEU A 208 -8.16 19.09 -6.31
C LEU A 208 -8.06 18.62 -7.77
N ASN A 209 -9.19 18.36 -8.43
CA ASN A 209 -9.22 17.99 -9.85
C ASN A 209 -8.70 19.12 -10.73
N TYR A 210 -9.15 20.35 -10.45
CA TYR A 210 -8.65 21.56 -11.12
C TYR A 210 -7.15 21.75 -10.95
N LYS A 211 -6.65 21.60 -9.72
CA LYS A 211 -5.22 21.72 -9.41
C LYS A 211 -4.39 20.65 -10.13
N ALA A 212 -4.91 19.42 -10.21
CA ALA A 212 -4.26 18.34 -10.95
C ALA A 212 -4.19 18.66 -12.45
N ALA A 213 -5.30 19.08 -13.07
CA ALA A 213 -5.35 19.47 -14.48
C ALA A 213 -4.36 20.61 -14.80
N LYS A 214 -4.35 21.67 -13.98
CA LYS A 214 -3.39 22.78 -14.14
C LYS A 214 -1.94 22.33 -14.02
N LYS A 215 -1.65 21.38 -13.12
CA LYS A 215 -0.30 20.84 -12.95
C LYS A 215 0.17 20.12 -14.23
N VAL A 216 -0.72 19.37 -14.88
CA VAL A 216 -0.39 18.66 -16.13
C VAL A 216 -0.12 19.63 -17.26
N LEU A 217 -0.97 20.64 -17.45
CA LEU A 217 -0.75 21.68 -18.45
C LEU A 217 0.56 22.45 -18.20
N ALA A 218 0.87 22.78 -16.95
CA ALA A 218 2.11 23.47 -16.59
C ALA A 218 3.36 22.60 -16.83
N ALA A 219 3.25 21.27 -16.69
CA ALA A 219 4.37 20.35 -16.91
C ALA A 219 4.67 20.13 -18.40
N ASN A 220 3.65 20.19 -19.25
CA ASN A 220 3.77 19.89 -20.68
C ASN A 220 3.94 21.13 -21.57
N CYS A 221 3.72 22.34 -21.03
CA CYS A 221 3.92 23.57 -21.81
C CYS A 221 5.42 23.91 -21.87
N PRO A 222 6.03 24.01 -23.07
CA PRO A 222 7.43 24.39 -23.17
C PRO A 222 7.64 25.82 -22.61
N PRO A 223 8.74 26.09 -21.89
CA PRO A 223 9.00 27.38 -21.25
C PRO A 223 9.22 28.57 -22.22
N THR A 224 8.86 28.44 -23.49
CA THR A 224 9.28 29.32 -24.59
C THR A 224 8.45 30.60 -24.79
N LEU A 225 7.53 30.96 -23.89
CA LEU A 225 6.77 32.23 -23.99
C LEU A 225 6.72 33.03 -22.68
N ALA A 226 7.70 32.85 -21.78
CA ALA A 226 7.86 33.70 -20.59
C ALA A 226 8.76 34.94 -20.84
N TYR A 227 9.17 35.19 -22.08
CA TYR A 227 9.85 36.41 -22.49
C TYR A 227 9.06 37.06 -23.63
N ASN A 228 8.17 37.98 -23.28
CA ASN A 228 7.91 39.25 -23.97
C ASN A 228 6.93 40.10 -23.15
#